data_AF-A0A7K4JBW5-F1
#
_entry.id   AF-A0A7K4JBW5-F1
#
_cell.length_a   1.000
_cell.length_b   1.000
_cell.length_c   1.000
_cell.angle_alpha   90.00
_cell.angle_beta   90.00
_cell.angle_gamma   90.00
#
_symmetry.space_group_name_H-M   'P 1'
#
loop_
_entity.id
_entity.type
_entity.pdbx_description
1 polymer ?
#
loop_
_entity_poly.entity_id
_entity_poly.type
_entity_poly.pdbx_seq_one_letter_code
_entity_poly.pdbx_strand_id
1 'polypeptide(L)'
;MRCLGASPTPGEVQRHLHLHKIDRNAELDFSTFLNIMYRQMKQEEPEKEILTALSMIDRQKRGVISVSELRAKLTRLGEKLSEEEVDDLLKEAKVGPNGTIKYEEFVRVICLPTADY
;
A
#
# COMPACT_ATOMS: atom_id res chain seq x y z
N MET A 1 9.54 10.42 -6.01
CA MET A 1 8.32 9.63 -6.31
C MET A 1 7.24 9.90 -5.26
N ARG A 2 7.48 9.58 -3.97
CA ARG A 2 6.54 9.87 -2.86
C ARG A 2 6.09 11.32 -2.74
N CYS A 3 7.01 12.28 -2.81
CA CYS A 3 6.67 13.71 -2.81
C CYS A 3 5.86 14.16 -4.04
N LEU A 4 5.70 13.31 -5.05
CA LEU A 4 4.89 13.58 -6.25
C LEU A 4 3.57 12.79 -6.22
N GLY A 5 3.18 12.26 -5.06
CA GLY A 5 1.92 11.55 -4.84
C GLY A 5 1.92 10.05 -5.20
N ALA A 6 3.03 9.51 -5.70
CA ALA A 6 3.16 8.07 -5.99
C ALA A 6 3.74 7.32 -4.80
N SER A 7 3.26 6.12 -4.50
CA SER A 7 3.70 5.33 -3.33
C SER A 7 4.36 4.00 -3.75
N PRO A 8 5.50 4.03 -4.47
CA PRO A 8 6.15 2.81 -4.92
C PRO A 8 6.73 2.02 -3.73
N THR A 9 6.54 0.71 -3.80
CA THR A 9 7.22 -0.29 -2.98
C THR A 9 8.71 -0.33 -3.34
N PRO A 10 9.64 -0.56 -2.39
CA PRO A 10 11.02 -0.95 -2.68
C PRO A 10 11.19 -1.94 -3.85
N GLY A 11 10.31 -2.94 -3.95
CA GLY A 11 10.32 -3.89 -5.06
C GLY A 11 10.04 -3.27 -6.43
N GLU A 12 9.09 -2.32 -6.51
CA GLU A 12 8.82 -1.56 -7.74
C GLU A 12 9.96 -0.61 -8.09
N VAL A 13 10.54 0.09 -7.11
CA VAL A 13 11.70 0.96 -7.34
C VAL A 13 12.85 0.13 -7.94
N GLN A 14 13.14 -1.04 -7.38
CA GLN A 14 14.19 -1.91 -7.88
C GLN A 14 13.89 -2.43 -9.30
N ARG A 15 12.61 -2.69 -9.61
CA ARG A 15 12.18 -3.07 -10.96
C ARG A 15 12.41 -1.95 -11.97
N HIS A 16 12.10 -0.70 -11.61
CA HIS A 16 12.36 0.45 -12.47
C HIS A 16 13.85 0.62 -12.74
N LEU A 17 14.70 0.53 -11.71
CA LEU A 17 16.15 0.59 -11.88
C LEU A 17 16.67 -0.51 -12.82
N HIS A 18 16.20 -1.75 -12.64
CA HIS A 18 16.59 -2.87 -13.50
C HIS A 18 16.16 -2.68 -14.96
N LEU A 19 14.91 -2.23 -15.20
CA LEU A 19 14.38 -2.01 -16.54
C LEU A 19 15.16 -0.94 -17.31
N HIS A 20 15.67 0.07 -16.60
CA HIS A 20 16.46 1.15 -17.18
C HIS A 20 17.97 0.88 -17.16
N LYS A 21 18.40 -0.30 -16.68
CA LYS A 21 19.82 -0.69 -16.54
C LYS A 21 20.63 0.31 -15.69
N ILE A 22 20.01 0.80 -14.63
CA ILE A 22 20.60 1.77 -13.70
C ILE A 22 21.04 1.03 -12.45
N ASP A 23 22.30 1.22 -12.07
CA ASP A 23 22.83 0.70 -10.81
C ASP A 23 22.20 1.42 -9.62
N ARG A 24 22.06 0.73 -8.48
CA ARG A 24 21.43 1.27 -7.27
C ARG A 24 22.04 2.60 -6.77
N ASN A 25 23.32 2.83 -7.07
CA ASN A 25 24.07 4.00 -6.62
C ASN A 25 24.36 5.00 -7.77
N ALA A 26 23.82 4.76 -8.96
CA ALA A 26 24.01 5.65 -10.09
C ALA A 26 23.09 6.88 -10.00
N GLU A 27 23.55 7.98 -10.57
CA GLU A 27 22.73 9.17 -10.73
C GLU A 27 21.69 8.97 -11.83
N LEU A 28 20.50 9.52 -11.62
CA LEU A 28 19.38 9.48 -12.56
C LEU A 28 19.26 10.83 -13.25
N ASP A 29 19.28 10.84 -14.57
CA ASP A 29 18.92 12.04 -15.32
C ASP A 29 17.41 12.29 -15.21
N PHE A 30 17.04 13.57 -15.34
CA PHE A 30 15.65 13.97 -15.14
C PHE A 30 14.69 13.33 -16.16
N SER A 31 15.14 13.09 -17.40
CA SER A 31 14.29 12.50 -18.44
C SER A 31 13.95 11.05 -18.13
N THR A 32 14.90 10.28 -17.62
CA THR A 32 14.65 8.90 -17.16
C THR A 32 13.76 8.88 -15.91
N PHE A 33 13.97 9.80 -14.97
CA PHE A 33 13.09 9.95 -13.81
C PHE A 33 11.63 10.20 -14.22
N LEU A 34 11.37 11.09 -15.19
CA LEU A 34 10.02 11.34 -15.71
C LEU A 34 9.40 10.09 -16.35
N ASN A 35 10.18 9.30 -17.08
CA ASN A 35 9.71 8.04 -17.66
C ASN A 35 9.29 7.04 -16.57
N ILE A 36 10.12 6.87 -15.55
CA ILE A 36 9.85 6.00 -14.39
C ILE A 36 8.59 6.46 -13.67
N MET A 37 8.48 7.76 -13.38
CA MET A 37 7.30 8.36 -12.73
C MET A 37 6.03 8.14 -13.53
N TYR A 38 6.05 8.41 -14.84
CA TYR A 38 4.88 8.20 -15.71
C TYR A 38 4.41 6.75 -15.69
N ARG A 39 5.33 5.79 -15.71
CA ARG A 39 5.01 4.36 -15.65
C ARG A 39 4.46 3.97 -14.28
N GLN A 40 5.05 4.44 -13.19
CA GLN A 40 4.56 4.18 -11.83
C GLN A 40 3.15 4.72 -11.64
N MET A 41 2.89 5.97 -12.03
CA MET A 41 1.57 6.59 -11.86
C MET A 41 0.47 5.92 -12.70
N LYS A 42 0.83 5.28 -13.82
CA LYS A 42 -0.12 4.54 -14.65
C LYS A 42 -0.50 3.17 -14.11
N GLN A 43 0.35 2.57 -13.27
CA GLN A 43 0.11 1.23 -12.73
C GLN A 43 -0.42 1.25 -11.30
N GLU A 44 -0.21 2.32 -10.55
CA GLU A 44 -0.69 2.42 -9.17
C GLU A 44 -2.23 2.54 -9.12
N GLU A 45 -2.88 1.48 -8.64
CA GLU A 45 -4.28 1.49 -8.21
C GLU A 45 -4.37 1.02 -6.73
N PRO A 46 -3.77 1.73 -5.76
CA PRO A 46 -3.57 1.23 -4.40
C PRO A 46 -4.87 0.82 -3.70
N GLU A 47 -5.94 1.61 -3.84
CA GLU A 47 -7.26 1.28 -3.28
C GLU A 47 -7.75 -0.08 -3.81
N LYS A 48 -7.68 -0.29 -5.12
CA LYS A 48 -8.16 -1.51 -5.76
C LYS A 48 -7.29 -2.72 -5.43
N GLU A 49 -5.97 -2.55 -5.37
CA GLU A 49 -5.04 -3.61 -4.99
C GLU A 49 -5.28 -4.09 -3.56
N ILE A 50 -5.39 -3.14 -2.62
CA ILE A 50 -5.63 -3.46 -1.21
C ILE A 50 -7.02 -4.08 -1.02
N LEU A 51 -8.06 -3.53 -1.67
CA LEU A 51 -9.40 -4.13 -1.65
C LEU A 51 -9.41 -5.55 -2.19
N THR A 52 -8.71 -5.78 -3.30
CA THR A 52 -8.61 -7.11 -3.91
C THR A 52 -7.93 -8.08 -2.95
N ALA A 53 -6.81 -7.69 -2.34
CA ALA A 53 -6.10 -8.52 -1.37
C ALA A 53 -6.96 -8.86 -0.13
N LEU A 54 -7.68 -7.87 0.42
CA LEU A 54 -8.58 -8.07 1.56
C LEU A 54 -9.80 -8.93 1.21
N SER A 55 -10.34 -8.79 0.00
CA SER A 55 -11.45 -9.63 -0.49
C SER A 55 -11.04 -11.10 -0.67
N MET A 56 -9.77 -11.37 -1.00
CA MET A 56 -9.24 -12.75 -1.07
C MET A 56 -9.09 -13.39 0.31
N ILE A 57 -8.97 -12.57 1.36
CA ILE A 57 -8.90 -13.04 2.75
C ILE A 57 -10.30 -13.39 3.24
N ASP A 58 -11.29 -12.54 2.96
CA ASP A 58 -12.69 -12.78 3.30
C ASP A 58 -13.35 -13.78 2.34
N ARG A 59 -13.01 -15.06 2.49
CA ARG A 59 -13.55 -16.18 1.69
C ARG A 59 -15.08 -16.24 1.68
N GLN A 60 -15.72 -15.73 2.73
CA GLN A 60 -17.16 -15.73 2.90
C GLN A 60 -17.84 -14.48 2.32
N LYS A 61 -17.06 -13.51 1.81
CA LYS A 61 -17.54 -12.25 1.24
C LYS A 61 -18.51 -11.50 2.15
N ARG A 62 -18.22 -11.49 3.44
CA ARG A 62 -18.98 -10.77 4.47
C ARG A 62 -18.74 -9.25 4.44
N GLY A 63 -17.70 -8.78 3.75
CA GLY A 63 -17.33 -7.37 3.75
C GLY A 63 -16.52 -6.94 4.98
N VAL A 64 -16.09 -7.90 5.81
CA VAL A 64 -15.42 -7.65 7.09
C VAL A 64 -14.28 -8.62 7.35
N ILE A 65 -13.23 -8.13 8.01
CA ILE A 65 -12.07 -8.91 8.45
C ILE A 65 -11.85 -8.69 9.95
N SER A 66 -11.34 -9.67 10.69
CA SER A 66 -10.97 -9.44 12.09
C SER A 66 -9.66 -8.66 12.18
N VAL A 67 -9.50 -7.87 13.24
CA VAL A 67 -8.25 -7.13 13.52
C VAL A 67 -7.05 -8.09 13.57
N SER A 68 -7.23 -9.25 14.20
CA SER A 68 -6.19 -10.27 14.31
C SER A 68 -5.75 -10.85 12.96
N GLU A 69 -6.69 -11.08 12.05
CA GLU A 69 -6.41 -11.61 10.72
C GLU A 69 -5.75 -10.55 9.83
N LEU A 70 -6.25 -9.31 9.88
CA LEU A 70 -5.65 -8.18 9.19
C LEU A 70 -4.19 -7.97 9.63
N ARG A 71 -3.95 -7.91 10.95
CA ARG A 71 -2.60 -7.80 11.52
C ARG A 71 -1.69 -8.92 11.04
N ALA A 72 -2.14 -10.18 11.17
CA ALA A 72 -1.36 -11.33 10.74
C ALA A 72 -1.02 -11.32 9.25
N LYS A 73 -1.85 -10.69 8.41
CA LYS A 73 -1.59 -10.56 6.97
C LYS A 73 -0.59 -9.46 6.67
N LEU A 74 -0.76 -8.28 7.25
CA LEU A 74 0.13 -7.13 7.07
C LEU A 74 1.56 -7.39 7.56
N THR A 75 1.74 -8.24 8.57
CA THR A 75 3.09 -8.59 9.08
C THR A 75 3.72 -9.80 8.36
N ARG A 76 2.97 -10.55 7.56
CA ARG A 76 3.44 -11.80 6.92
C ARG A 76 3.52 -11.76 5.40
N LEU A 77 2.75 -10.90 4.74
CA LEU A 77 2.57 -10.91 3.29
C LEU A 77 3.19 -9.67 2.65
N GLY A 78 3.97 -9.87 1.58
CA GLY A 78 4.58 -8.77 0.82
C GLY A 78 5.64 -8.00 1.62
N GLU A 79 5.57 -6.67 1.54
CA GLU A 79 6.36 -5.76 2.36
C GLU A 79 5.78 -5.72 3.77
N LYS A 80 6.45 -6.45 4.66
CA LYS A 80 5.99 -6.66 6.02
C LYS A 80 6.07 -5.36 6.78
N LEU A 81 4.93 -4.94 7.31
CA LEU A 81 4.86 -3.90 8.31
C LEU A 81 5.32 -4.46 9.66
N SER A 82 5.97 -3.62 10.44
CA SER A 82 6.23 -3.86 11.85
C SER A 82 4.91 -3.85 12.65
N GLU A 83 4.93 -4.46 13.84
CA GLU A 83 3.75 -4.42 14.73
C GLU A 83 3.35 -2.98 15.08
N GLU A 84 4.33 -2.08 15.24
CA GLU A 84 4.09 -0.66 15.52
C GLU A 84 3.39 0.05 14.35
N GLU A 85 3.86 -0.16 13.12
CA GLU A 85 3.22 0.41 11.92
C GLU A 85 1.79 -0.11 11.73
N VAL A 86 1.55 -1.40 12.04
CA VAL A 86 0.19 -1.96 11.99
C VAL A 86 -0.69 -1.34 13.06
N ASP A 87 -0.17 -1.15 14.28
CA ASP A 87 -0.93 -0.49 15.34
C ASP A 87 -1.27 0.96 14.99
N ASP A 88 -0.36 1.69 14.34
CA ASP A 88 -0.63 3.03 13.84
C ASP A 88 -1.72 3.05 12.77
N LEU A 89 -1.68 2.11 11.81
CA LEU A 89 -2.75 1.98 10.81
C LEU A 89 -4.10 1.62 11.44
N LEU A 90 -4.10 0.81 12.50
CA LEU A 90 -5.31 0.37 13.18
C LEU A 90 -5.92 1.44 14.09
N LYS A 91 -5.17 2.47 14.52
CA LYS A 91 -5.70 3.60 15.31
C LYS A 91 -6.78 4.37 14.55
N GLU A 92 -6.57 4.55 13.25
CA GLU A 92 -7.52 5.24 12.35
C GLU A 92 -8.62 4.29 11.85
N ALA A 93 -8.47 2.99 12.05
CA ALA A 93 -9.45 2.00 11.65
C ALA A 93 -10.66 2.01 12.60
N LYS A 94 -11.87 2.17 12.05
CA LYS A 94 -13.11 2.04 12.84
C LYS A 94 -13.37 0.58 13.17
N VAL A 95 -12.89 0.13 14.32
CA VAL A 95 -13.10 -1.23 14.82
C VAL A 95 -14.53 -1.37 15.36
N GLY A 96 -15.29 -2.29 14.79
CA GLY A 96 -16.63 -2.61 15.26
C GLY A 96 -16.64 -3.35 16.61
N PRO A 97 -17.81 -3.49 17.25
CA PRO A 97 -17.96 -4.07 18.59
C PRO A 97 -17.46 -5.51 18.75
N ASN A 98 -17.32 -6.25 17.63
CA ASN A 98 -16.84 -7.63 17.61
C ASN A 98 -15.35 -7.75 17.23
N GLY A 99 -14.58 -6.65 17.24
CA GLY A 99 -13.17 -6.67 16.81
C GLY A 99 -13.01 -6.91 15.31
N THR A 100 -13.98 -6.43 14.52
CA THR A 100 -14.00 -6.57 13.05
C THR A 100 -13.94 -5.21 12.39
N ILE A 101 -13.31 -5.16 11.22
CA ILE A 101 -13.12 -3.96 10.40
C ILE A 101 -13.82 -4.19 9.07
N LYS A 102 -14.60 -3.20 8.63
CA LYS A 102 -15.10 -3.14 7.25
C LYS A 102 -13.94 -2.70 6.36
N TYR A 103 -13.45 -3.61 5.52
CA TYR A 103 -12.23 -3.34 4.77
C TYR A 103 -12.40 -2.21 3.75
N GLU A 104 -13.60 -1.99 3.20
CA GLU A 104 -13.85 -0.85 2.29
C GLU A 104 -13.66 0.50 2.99
N GLU A 105 -14.13 0.61 4.23
CA GLU A 105 -13.95 1.81 5.03
C GLU A 105 -12.49 1.98 5.44
N PHE A 106 -11.82 0.89 5.83
CA PHE A 106 -10.41 0.89 6.15
C PHE A 106 -9.55 1.35 4.97
N VAL A 107 -9.78 0.80 3.77
CA VAL A 107 -9.03 1.19 2.56
C VAL A 107 -9.26 2.66 2.24
N ARG A 108 -10.49 3.17 2.35
CA ARG A 108 -10.74 4.61 2.16
C ARG A 108 -9.94 5.44 3.15
N VAL A 109 -9.93 5.09 4.43
CA VAL A 109 -9.19 5.86 5.45
C VAL A 109 -7.70 5.92 5.14
N ILE A 110 -7.08 4.79 4.76
CA ILE A 110 -5.63 4.74 4.50
C ILE A 110 -5.21 5.27 3.12
N CYS A 111 -6.13 5.28 2.15
CA CYS A 111 -5.87 5.80 0.79
C CYS A 111 -6.29 7.26 0.61
N LEU A 112 -7.02 7.84 1.56
CA LEU A 112 -7.30 9.27 1.55
C LEU A 112 -5.98 10.02 1.72
N PRO A 113 -5.67 11.01 0.86
CA PRO A 113 -4.55 11.89 1.11
C PRO A 113 -4.80 12.58 2.45
N THR A 114 -3.88 12.42 3.40
CA THR A 114 -3.83 13.29 4.58
C THR A 114 -3.81 14.71 4.05
N ALA A 115 -4.83 15.51 4.37
CA ALA A 115 -4.87 16.90 3.95
C ALA A 115 -3.67 17.60 4.58
N ASP A 116 -2.63 17.81 3.78
CA ASP A 116 -1.54 18.70 4.14
C ASP A 116 -2.15 20.11 4.27
N TYR A 117 -2.29 20.59 5.50
CA TYR A 117 -2.62 21.99 5.83
C TYR A 117 -1.34 22.75 6.16
#